data_AF-A0A2P8W3V9-F1
#
_entry.id   AF-A0A2P8W3V9-F1
#
_cell.length_a   1.000
_cell.length_b   1.000
_cell.length_c   1.000
_cell.angle_alpha   90.00
_cell.angle_beta   90.00
_cell.angle_gamma   90.00
#
_symmetry.space_group_name_H-M   'P 1'
#
loop_
_entity.id
_entity.type
_entity.pdbx_description
1 polymer ?
#
loop_
_entity_poly.entity_id
_entity_poly.type
_entity_poly.pdbx_seq_one_letter_code
_entity_poly.pdbx_strand_id
1 'polypeptide(L)'
;MASSSPLTGVILVDCARANASEGLAIAAERCGYGNDTAKFQTALKSACSDMNVEIEGLSDLEDDEPAAVRAERGMEVAPDTPSDL
;
A
#
# COMPACT_ATOMS: atom_id res chain seq x y z
N MET A 1 3.14 -21.71 17.63
CA MET A 1 1.70 -21.49 17.52
C MET A 1 1.50 -20.45 16.41
N ALA A 2 1.53 -20.86 15.14
CA ALA A 2 1.09 -19.99 14.06
C ALA A 2 -0.43 -19.97 14.16
N SER A 3 -1.00 -18.80 14.47
CA SER A 3 -2.44 -18.63 14.50
C SER A 3 -2.98 -19.14 13.16
N SER A 4 -3.83 -20.16 13.17
CA SER A 4 -4.33 -20.83 11.96
C SER A 4 -5.31 -19.97 11.16
N SER A 5 -5.36 -18.67 11.46
CA SER A 5 -6.29 -17.70 10.92
C SER A 5 -5.51 -16.58 10.24
N PRO A 6 -5.88 -16.21 9.00
CA PRO A 6 -5.25 -15.11 8.28
C PRO A 6 -5.40 -13.80 9.06
N LEU A 7 -4.36 -12.98 9.05
CA LEU A 7 -4.41 -11.63 9.61
C LEU A 7 -5.39 -10.76 8.81
N THR A 8 -6.06 -9.83 9.47
CA THR A 8 -7.02 -8.91 8.83
C THR A 8 -6.88 -7.49 9.39
N GLY A 9 -7.47 -6.52 8.68
CA GLY A 9 -7.47 -5.11 9.10
C GLY A 9 -6.07 -4.51 9.24
N VAL A 10 -5.87 -3.64 10.22
CA VAL A 10 -4.59 -2.94 10.45
C VAL A 10 -3.41 -3.90 10.66
N ILE A 11 -3.64 -5.04 11.32
CA ILE A 11 -2.59 -6.03 11.59
C ILE A 11 -2.13 -6.72 10.30
N LEU A 12 -3.04 -6.90 9.33
CA LEU A 12 -2.67 -7.37 7.99
C LEU A 12 -1.80 -6.36 7.26
N VAL A 13 -2.15 -5.08 7.33
CA VAL A 13 -1.40 -4.00 6.65
C VAL A 13 0.01 -3.85 7.24
N ASP A 14 0.14 -3.88 8.56
CA ASP A 14 1.43 -3.85 9.24
C ASP A 14 2.31 -5.07 8.86
N CYS A 15 1.73 -6.27 8.90
CA CYS A 15 2.40 -7.49 8.45
C CYS A 15 2.82 -7.41 6.98
N ALA A 16 1.94 -6.94 6.11
CA ALA A 16 2.22 -6.78 4.69
C ALA A 16 3.38 -5.81 4.48
N ARG A 17 3.33 -4.63 5.09
CA ARG A 17 4.39 -3.61 5.00
C ARG A 17 5.74 -4.15 5.47
N ALA A 18 5.77 -4.85 6.60
CA ALA A 18 7.01 -5.43 7.14
C ALA A 18 7.64 -6.51 6.23
N ASN A 19 6.84 -7.15 5.37
CA ASN A 19 7.28 -8.18 4.43
C ASN A 19 7.22 -7.72 2.97
N ALA A 20 6.98 -6.43 2.72
CA ALA A 20 6.72 -5.94 1.37
C ALA A 20 7.96 -6.10 0.48
N SER A 21 9.14 -5.83 1.02
CA SER A 21 10.45 -6.04 0.37
C SER A 21 10.81 -7.50 0.09
N GLU A 22 10.20 -8.46 0.79
CA GLU A 22 10.42 -9.89 0.57
C GLU A 22 9.53 -10.44 -0.56
N GLY A 23 8.54 -9.66 -0.99
CA GLY A 23 7.62 -9.98 -2.07
C GLY A 23 6.34 -10.68 -1.63
N LEU A 24 5.41 -10.75 -2.59
CA LEU A 24 4.02 -11.12 -2.36
C LEU A 24 3.80 -12.52 -1.75
N ALA A 25 4.56 -13.51 -2.23
CA ALA A 25 4.41 -14.89 -1.76
C ALA A 25 4.86 -15.05 -0.31
N ILE A 26 5.99 -14.43 0.05
CA ILE A 26 6.53 -14.46 1.41
C ILE A 26 5.58 -13.71 2.35
N ALA A 27 5.13 -12.52 1.96
CA ALA A 27 4.16 -11.75 2.75
C ALA A 27 2.86 -12.51 2.99
N ALA A 28 2.29 -13.16 1.96
CA ALA A 28 1.08 -13.97 2.10
C ALA A 28 1.28 -15.12 3.11
N GLU A 29 2.40 -15.83 3.03
CA GLU A 29 2.71 -16.92 3.96
C GLU A 29 2.87 -16.40 5.40
N ARG A 30 3.64 -15.33 5.59
CA ARG A 30 3.90 -14.71 6.90
C ARG A 30 2.62 -14.15 7.54
N CYS A 31 1.71 -13.61 6.73
CA CYS A 31 0.45 -13.04 7.20
C CYS A 31 -0.69 -14.07 7.35
N GLY A 32 -0.39 -15.38 7.21
CA GLY A 32 -1.35 -16.46 7.48
C GLY A 32 -2.25 -16.86 6.30
N TYR A 33 -1.89 -16.44 5.08
CA TYR A 33 -2.55 -16.84 3.84
C TYR A 33 -1.83 -17.99 3.13
N GLY A 34 -0.64 -18.38 3.59
CA GLY A 34 0.14 -19.45 2.95
C GLY A 34 0.45 -19.10 1.50
N ASN A 35 0.02 -19.95 0.57
CA ASN A 35 0.24 -19.76 -0.86
C ASN A 35 -0.92 -19.03 -1.58
N ASP A 36 -1.96 -18.61 -0.85
CA ASP A 36 -3.13 -17.92 -1.39
C ASP A 36 -2.90 -16.41 -1.53
N THR A 37 -2.00 -16.03 -2.45
CA THR A 37 -1.66 -14.63 -2.72
C THR A 37 -2.85 -13.80 -3.23
N ALA A 38 -3.77 -14.41 -3.97
CA ALA A 38 -4.99 -13.74 -4.43
C ALA A 38 -5.91 -13.32 -3.27
N LYS A 39 -6.05 -14.20 -2.28
CA LYS A 39 -6.84 -13.93 -1.07
C LYS A 39 -6.16 -12.90 -0.19
N PHE A 40 -4.83 -12.97 -0.08
CA PHE A 40 -4.02 -11.97 0.60
C PHE A 40 -4.20 -10.58 -0.01
N GLN A 41 -4.06 -10.43 -1.34
CA GLN A 41 -4.22 -9.13 -2.00
C GLN A 41 -5.63 -8.55 -1.82
N THR A 42 -6.66 -9.38 -1.94
CA THR A 42 -8.05 -8.93 -1.74
C THR A 42 -8.27 -8.41 -0.32
N ALA A 43 -7.77 -9.14 0.67
CA ALA A 43 -7.89 -8.75 2.07
C ALA A 43 -7.04 -7.50 2.39
N LEU A 44 -5.85 -7.39 1.79
CA LEU A 44 -4.96 -6.25 1.96
C LEU A 44 -5.60 -4.97 1.40
N LYS A 45 -6.15 -5.04 0.18
CA LYS A 45 -6.92 -3.94 -0.43
C LYS A 45 -8.09 -3.53 0.44
N SER A 46 -8.88 -4.50 0.89
CA SER A 46 -10.02 -4.23 1.77
C SER A 46 -9.58 -3.55 3.07
N ALA A 47 -8.48 -4.01 3.68
CA ALA A 47 -7.95 -3.42 4.91
C ALA A 47 -7.44 -1.99 4.70
N CYS A 48 -6.75 -1.71 3.59
CA CYS A 48 -6.33 -0.37 3.22
C CYS A 48 -7.52 0.55 2.93
N SER A 49 -8.54 0.07 2.20
CA SER A 49 -9.75 0.84 1.91
C SER A 49 -10.53 1.19 3.17
N ASP A 50 -10.57 0.31 4.18
CA ASP A 50 -11.15 0.61 5.50
C ASP A 50 -10.46 1.80 6.20
N MET A 51 -9.18 2.02 5.88
CA MET A 51 -8.37 3.15 6.36
C MET A 51 -8.38 4.34 5.39
N ASN A 52 -9.26 4.31 4.37
CA ASN A 52 -9.35 5.33 3.33
C ASN A 52 -8.05 5.48 2.51
N VAL A 53 -7.27 4.40 2.39
CA VAL A 53 -6.05 4.29 1.58
C VAL A 53 -6.32 3.37 0.40
N GLU A 54 -6.07 3.85 -0.82
CA GLU A 54 -6.19 3.05 -2.03
C GLU A 54 -4.81 2.56 -2.47
N ILE A 55 -4.67 1.24 -2.61
CA ILE A 55 -3.42 0.60 -3.03
C ILE A 55 -3.65 -0.30 -4.24
N GLU A 56 -2.68 -0.38 -5.15
CA GLU A 56 -2.75 -1.33 -6.27
C GLU A 56 -2.29 -2.73 -5.86
N GLY A 57 -1.39 -2.83 -4.88
CA GLY A 57 -0.84 -4.09 -4.36
C GLY A 57 0.20 -3.89 -3.28
N LEU A 58 0.89 -4.98 -2.90
CA LEU A 58 1.89 -4.98 -1.83
C LEU A 58 3.01 -3.96 -2.03
N SER A 59 3.43 -3.73 -3.27
CA SER A 59 4.53 -2.81 -3.57
C SER A 59 4.21 -1.34 -3.31
N ASP A 60 2.94 -0.99 -3.19
CA ASP A 60 2.51 0.35 -2.79
C ASP A 60 2.83 0.63 -1.31
N LEU A 61 3.04 -0.41 -0.50
CA LEU A 61 3.43 -0.28 0.91
C LEU A 61 4.94 -0.17 1.12
N GLU A 62 5.74 -0.52 0.09
CA GLU A 62 7.20 -0.44 0.11
C GLU A 62 7.68 1.02 -0.02
N ASP A 63 6.95 1.82 -0.79
CA ASP A 63 7.26 3.21 -1.05
C ASP A 63 6.54 4.09 0.00
N ASP A 64 7.30 4.89 0.74
CA ASP A 64 6.74 5.92 1.64
C ASP A 64 6.15 7.10 0.84
N GLU A 65 6.32 7.10 -0.49
CA GLU A 65 5.72 8.09 -1.38
C GLU A 65 4.27 7.69 -1.69
N PRO A 66 3.27 8.50 -1.30
CA PRO A 66 1.89 8.22 -1.65
C PRO A 66 1.76 8.20 -3.18
N ALA A 67 1.17 7.13 -3.73
CA ALA A 67 0.84 6.99 -5.14
C ALA A 67 0.04 8.20 -5.71
N ALA A 68 -0.57 9.01 -4.83
CA ALA A 68 -1.18 10.29 -5.14
C ALA A 68 -0.23 11.32 -5.80
N VAL A 69 1.10 11.19 -5.67
CA VAL A 69 2.07 12.13 -6.30
C VAL A 69 2.23 11.87 -7.81
N ARG A 70 1.69 10.76 -8.34
CA ARG A 70 1.89 10.41 -9.76
C ARG A 70 0.79 10.88 -10.72
N ALA A 71 -0.33 11.40 -10.22
CA ALA A 71 -1.45 11.80 -11.08
C ALA A 71 -1.45 13.29 -11.51
N GLU A 72 -0.75 14.19 -10.82
CA GLU A 72 -0.74 15.61 -11.18
C GLU A 72 0.67 16.22 -11.22
N ARG A 73 1.49 15.78 -12.18
CA ARG A 73 2.47 16.71 -12.80
C ARG A 73 1.74 17.68 -13.73
N GLY A 74 0.75 18.37 -13.20
CA GLY A 74 0.22 19.59 -13.76
C GLY A 74 1.22 20.69 -13.44
N MET A 75 1.98 21.08 -14.46
CA MET A 75 2.82 22.28 -14.54
C MET A 75 2.45 23.32 -13.46
N GLU A 76 3.34 23.54 -12.50
CA GLU A 76 3.34 24.76 -11.69
C GLU A 76 3.58 25.96 -12.63
N VAL A 77 2.51 26.52 -13.18
CA VAL A 77 2.56 27.89 -13.70
C VAL A 77 2.59 28.80 -12.48
N ALA A 78 3.79 29.15 -12.04
CA ALA A 78 3.96 30.38 -11.28
C ALA A 78 3.43 31.52 -12.18
N PRO A 79 2.49 32.37 -11.72
CA PRO A 79 2.17 33.57 -12.45
C PRO A 79 3.39 34.48 -12.35
N ASP A 80 4.20 34.51 -13.41
CA ASP A 80 5.24 35.51 -13.61
C ASP A 80 4.54 36.86 -13.78
N THR A 81 4.27 37.51 -12.65
CA THR A 81 3.87 38.91 -12.61
C THR A 81 5.13 39.69 -12.28
N PRO A 82 5.75 40.40 -13.24
CA PRO A 82 6.66 41.47 -12.89
C PRO A 82 5.82 42.64 -12.37
N SER A 83 5.35 42.51 -11.13
CA SER A 83 5.11 43.71 -10.32
C SER A 83 6.44 44.08 -9.72
N ASP A 84 7.15 45.01 -10.38
CA ASP A 84 7.93 46.01 -9.67
C ASP A 84 8.21 47.19 -10.63
N LEU A 85 7.54 48.31 -10.30
CA LEU A 85 7.92 49.72 -10.46
C LEU A 85 7.89 50.39 -11.84
#